data_AF-A0A7U9MRT2-F1
#
_entry.id   AF-A0A7U9MRT2-F1
#
_cell.length_a   1.000
_cell.length_b   1.000
_cell.length_c   1.000
_cell.angle_alpha   90.00
_cell.angle_beta   90.00
_cell.angle_gamma   90.00
#
_symmetry.space_group_name_H-M   'P 1'
#
loop_
_entity.id
_entity.type
_entity.pdbx_description
1 polymer ?
#
loop_
_entity_poly.entity_id
_entity_poly.type
_entity_poly.pdbx_seq_one_letter_code
_entity_poly.pdbx_strand_id
1 'polypeptide(L)'
;MLTKEGISGAQVYKDYLRPSLELIASVDLKAGILSHEKGHLEWLVKGDVDWLGSPCRVFLETDRVDGKNAKKSLAVLKELYLKVQEWDERFRRYAAESLTDEVNEWQQEDGGEDMVPVTEADFAAGLGISELVITPDGDITIFNKGDHMLWEHTVEVDANISDGISDAMFTG
;
A
#
# COMPACT_ATOMS: atom_id res chain seq x y z
N MET A 1 -15.20 -7.20 20.13
CA MET A 1 -16.13 -6.09 19.87
C MET A 1 -17.00 -6.47 18.67
N LEU A 2 -18.32 -6.33 18.78
CA LEU A 2 -19.25 -6.63 17.69
C LEU A 2 -19.66 -5.32 17.03
N THR A 3 -19.40 -5.21 15.73
CA THR A 3 -19.68 -4.01 14.94
C THR A 3 -20.82 -4.33 14.00
N LYS A 4 -21.77 -3.40 13.84
CA LYS A 4 -22.94 -3.61 12.98
C LYS A 4 -22.57 -3.52 11.49
N GLU A 5 -21.54 -2.75 11.17
CA GLU A 5 -21.07 -2.44 9.82
C GLU A 5 -19.52 -2.40 9.79
N GLY A 6 -18.94 -2.46 8.60
CA GLY A 6 -17.50 -2.23 8.38
C GLY A 6 -17.15 -0.75 8.55
N ILE A 7 -15.91 -0.44 8.93
CA ILE A 7 -15.45 0.94 9.08
C ILE A 7 -15.13 1.50 7.69
N SER A 8 -15.99 2.38 7.16
CA SER A 8 -15.83 2.95 5.81
C SER A 8 -15.56 4.46 5.80
N GLY A 9 -15.21 5.06 6.96
CA GLY A 9 -14.92 6.50 7.06
C GLY A 9 -13.95 6.85 8.19
N ALA A 10 -13.21 7.94 8.00
CA ALA A 10 -12.32 8.53 9.00
C ALA A 10 -12.39 10.07 8.94
N GLN A 11 -12.32 10.73 10.10
CA GLN A 11 -12.22 12.19 10.18
C GLN A 11 -10.75 12.60 10.24
N VAL A 12 -10.35 13.65 9.53
CA VAL A 12 -8.97 14.17 9.67
C VAL A 12 -8.86 14.99 10.97
N TYR A 13 -7.87 14.66 11.81
CA TYR A 13 -7.55 15.38 13.05
C TYR A 13 -6.05 15.69 13.08
N LYS A 14 -5.67 16.94 12.74
CA LYS A 14 -4.28 17.34 12.49
C LYS A 14 -3.65 16.43 11.40
N ASP A 15 -2.44 15.92 11.62
CA ASP A 15 -1.73 14.99 10.73
C ASP A 15 -2.17 13.53 10.88
N TYR A 16 -3.35 13.29 11.47
CA TYR A 16 -3.84 11.96 11.79
C TYR A 16 -5.20 11.72 11.14
N LEU A 17 -5.38 10.54 10.58
CA LEU A 17 -6.72 10.01 10.34
C LEU A 17 -7.28 9.54 11.67
N ARG A 18 -8.51 9.94 11.95
CA ARG A 18 -9.29 9.54 13.12
C ARG A 18 -10.48 8.71 12.67
N PRO A 19 -10.30 7.41 12.36
CA PRO A 19 -11.41 6.51 12.20
C PRO A 19 -12.21 6.45 13.49
N SER A 20 -13.51 6.26 13.34
CA SER A 20 -14.40 6.06 14.48
C SER A 20 -15.46 5.04 14.17
N LEU A 21 -16.02 4.46 15.22
CA LEU A 21 -17.02 3.42 15.09
C LEU A 21 -17.99 3.45 16.28
N GLU A 22 -19.28 3.41 15.97
CA GLU A 22 -20.32 3.15 16.97
C GLU A 22 -20.39 1.66 17.31
N LEU A 23 -20.31 1.34 18.59
CA LEU A 23 -20.49 -0.02 19.10
C LEU A 23 -21.87 -0.16 19.74
N ILE A 24 -22.52 -1.30 19.47
CA ILE A 24 -23.82 -1.66 20.04
C ILE A 24 -23.71 -2.55 21.28
N ALA A 25 -22.54 -3.13 21.49
CA ALA A 25 -22.19 -3.93 22.66
C ALA A 25 -20.67 -4.15 22.70
N SER A 26 -20.13 -4.41 23.89
CA SER A 26 -18.74 -4.81 24.10
C SER A 26 -18.69 -6.05 24.99
N VAL A 27 -17.61 -6.82 24.89
CA VAL A 27 -17.38 -8.00 25.76
C VAL A 27 -16.05 -7.78 26.46
N ASP A 28 -16.06 -7.86 27.78
CA ASP A 28 -14.83 -7.94 28.58
C ASP A 28 -14.30 -9.37 28.48
N LEU A 29 -13.17 -9.54 27.78
CA LEU A 29 -12.56 -10.86 27.56
C LEU A 29 -11.92 -11.46 28.81
N LYS A 30 -11.63 -10.67 29.86
CA LYS A 30 -11.11 -11.17 31.14
C LYS A 30 -12.24 -11.64 32.05
N ALA A 31 -13.34 -10.91 32.09
CA ALA A 31 -14.48 -11.22 32.95
C ALA A 31 -15.52 -12.13 32.26
N GLY A 32 -15.50 -12.23 30.93
CA GLY A 32 -16.51 -12.98 30.16
C GLY A 32 -17.88 -12.30 30.14
N ILE A 33 -17.95 -11.00 30.46
CA ILE A 33 -19.20 -10.26 30.61
C ILE A 33 -19.51 -9.53 29.30
N LEU A 34 -20.71 -9.75 28.78
CA LEU A 34 -21.29 -8.97 27.67
C LEU A 34 -21.94 -7.71 28.23
N SER A 35 -21.45 -6.55 27.80
CA SER A 35 -22.08 -5.25 28.03
C SER A 35 -22.85 -4.83 26.79
N HIS A 36 -24.13 -4.53 26.96
CA HIS A 36 -24.98 -3.96 25.91
C HIS A 36 -24.93 -2.43 25.88
N GLU A 37 -23.98 -1.83 26.57
CA GLU A 37 -23.77 -0.39 26.54
C GLU A 37 -23.33 0.05 25.14
N LYS A 38 -24.08 0.98 24.56
CA LYS A 38 -23.72 1.62 23.30
C LYS A 38 -22.59 2.61 23.56
N GLY A 39 -21.60 2.65 22.69
CA GLY A 39 -20.44 3.52 22.86
C GLY A 39 -19.87 4.00 21.53
N HIS A 40 -18.88 4.87 21.62
CA HIS A 40 -18.15 5.41 20.47
C HIS A 40 -16.67 5.15 20.67
N LEU A 41 -16.03 4.50 19.70
CA LEU A 41 -14.59 4.27 19.69
C LEU A 41 -13.94 5.12 18.62
N GLU A 42 -12.82 5.75 18.97
CA GLU A 42 -11.98 6.53 18.08
C GLU A 42 -10.52 6.12 18.29
N TRP A 43 -9.71 6.13 17.23
CA TRP A 43 -8.26 5.98 17.31
C TRP A 43 -7.57 6.87 16.28
N LEU A 44 -6.27 7.12 16.44
CA LEU A 44 -5.48 8.00 15.56
C LEU A 44 -4.46 7.17 14.75
N VAL A 45 -4.42 7.38 13.44
CA VAL A 45 -3.42 6.84 12.52
C VAL A 45 -2.62 8.01 11.96
N LYS A 46 -1.29 8.01 12.12
CA LYS A 46 -0.46 9.12 11.61
C LYS A 46 -0.34 9.00 10.07
N GLY A 47 -0.42 10.13 9.37
CA GLY A 47 -0.39 10.26 7.92
C GLY A 47 0.84 9.67 7.22
N ASP A 48 0.80 9.75 5.89
CA ASP A 48 1.72 9.15 4.91
C ASP A 48 3.17 8.98 5.42
N VAL A 49 3.75 7.83 5.09
CA VAL A 49 5.16 7.56 5.32
C VAL A 49 5.97 8.38 4.31
N ASP A 50 7.02 9.06 4.79
CA ASP A 50 7.97 9.75 3.92
C ASP A 50 8.81 8.72 3.15
N TRP A 51 8.45 8.46 1.91
CA TRP A 51 9.17 7.57 1.02
C TRP A 51 10.17 8.39 0.19
N LEU A 52 11.38 8.55 0.74
CA LEU A 52 12.50 9.24 0.09
C LEU A 52 12.19 10.71 -0.33
N GLY A 53 11.39 11.42 0.47
CA GLY A 53 10.95 12.80 0.19
C GLY A 53 9.54 12.90 -0.42
N SER A 54 8.91 11.77 -0.72
CA SER A 54 7.56 11.69 -1.31
C SER A 54 6.58 11.03 -0.34
N PRO A 55 5.33 11.50 -0.24
CA PRO A 55 4.33 10.85 0.61
C PRO A 55 3.90 9.49 0.04
N CYS A 56 3.93 8.45 0.87
CA CYS A 56 3.47 7.10 0.54
C CYS A 56 2.39 6.64 1.54
N ARG A 57 1.25 6.18 1.03
CA ARG A 57 0.20 5.56 1.85
C ARG A 57 0.62 4.14 2.22
N VAL A 58 0.41 3.74 3.47
CA VAL A 58 0.77 2.38 3.91
C VAL A 58 -0.39 1.74 4.65
N PHE A 59 -0.82 0.59 4.14
CA PHE A 59 -1.84 -0.26 4.70
C PHE A 59 -1.19 -1.49 5.33
N LEU A 60 -1.42 -1.70 6.62
CA LEU A 60 -0.94 -2.87 7.33
C LEU A 60 -2.13 -3.80 7.56
N GLU A 61 -2.03 -5.05 7.09
CA GLU A 61 -3.05 -6.05 7.38
C GLU A 61 -3.06 -6.37 8.87
N THR A 62 -4.27 -6.51 9.42
CA THR A 62 -4.50 -6.79 10.84
C THR A 62 -5.49 -7.93 10.98
N ASP A 63 -5.34 -8.74 12.03
CA ASP A 63 -6.34 -9.73 12.40
C ASP A 63 -7.38 -9.13 13.35
N ARG A 64 -8.61 -9.63 13.26
CA ARG A 64 -9.74 -9.20 14.10
C ARG A 64 -9.67 -9.70 15.55
N VAL A 65 -8.68 -10.53 15.91
CA VAL A 65 -8.73 -11.36 17.12
C VAL A 65 -7.79 -10.86 18.22
N ASP A 66 -6.50 -10.65 17.96
CA ASP A 66 -5.55 -10.25 19.03
C ASP A 66 -4.50 -9.19 18.66
N GLY A 67 -4.50 -8.69 17.42
CA GLY A 67 -3.60 -7.62 16.98
C GLY A 67 -2.14 -8.06 16.83
N LYS A 68 -1.83 -9.36 16.93
CA LYS A 68 -0.48 -9.88 16.63
C LYS A 68 -0.14 -9.70 15.16
N ASN A 69 -1.11 -9.81 14.26
CA ASN A 69 -0.87 -9.63 12.83
C ASN A 69 -0.46 -8.18 12.52
N ALA A 70 -1.09 -7.20 13.17
CA ALA A 70 -0.70 -5.79 13.02
C ALA A 70 0.77 -5.52 13.43
N LYS A 71 1.25 -6.19 14.50
CA LYS A 71 2.65 -6.06 14.93
C LYS A 71 3.64 -6.70 13.96
N LYS A 72 3.25 -7.81 13.33
CA LYS A 72 4.06 -8.48 12.30
C LYS A 72 4.16 -7.63 11.03
N SER A 73 3.04 -7.16 10.49
CA SER A 73 3.02 -6.29 9.31
C SER A 73 3.81 -4.98 9.55
N LEU A 74 3.73 -4.41 10.76
CA LEU A 74 4.56 -3.26 11.14
C LEU A 74 6.06 -3.60 11.23
N ALA A 75 6.42 -4.80 11.66
CA ALA A 75 7.81 -5.25 11.69
C ALA A 75 8.38 -5.38 10.27
N VAL A 76 7.59 -5.93 9.35
CA VAL A 76 7.92 -6.01 7.92
C VAL A 76 8.14 -4.61 7.33
N LEU A 77 7.23 -3.66 7.58
CA LEU A 77 7.41 -2.27 7.15
C LEU A 77 8.72 -1.67 7.68
N LYS A 78 9.04 -1.88 8.96
CA LYS A 78 10.27 -1.36 9.56
C LYS A 78 11.51 -1.95 8.92
N GLU A 79 11.50 -3.26 8.65
CA GLU A 79 12.61 -3.94 7.99
C GLU A 79 12.81 -3.43 6.56
N LEU A 80 11.73 -3.31 5.79
CA LEU A 80 11.74 -2.71 4.47
C LEU A 80 12.34 -1.29 4.52
N TYR A 81 11.85 -0.47 5.45
CA TYR A 81 12.20 0.94 5.55
C TYR A 81 13.66 1.18 5.99
N LEU A 82 14.29 0.24 6.70
CA LEU A 82 15.73 0.32 7.02
C LEU A 82 16.62 0.33 5.76
N LYS A 83 16.10 -0.19 4.65
CA LYS A 83 16.76 -0.23 3.34
C LYS A 83 15.87 0.38 2.26
N VAL A 84 15.13 1.43 2.61
CA VAL A 84 14.11 2.04 1.74
C VAL A 84 14.66 2.41 0.36
N GLN A 85 15.88 2.96 0.28
CA GLN A 85 16.51 3.30 -1.00
C GLN A 85 16.79 2.06 -1.86
N GLU A 86 17.36 1.01 -1.28
CA GLU A 86 17.68 -0.23 -2.03
C GLU A 86 16.40 -0.91 -2.52
N TRP A 87 15.34 -0.93 -1.70
CA TRP A 87 14.07 -1.53 -2.08
C TRP A 87 13.32 -0.72 -3.13
N ASP A 88 13.27 0.61 -2.99
CA ASP A 88 12.68 1.51 -3.98
C ASP A 88 13.31 1.32 -5.38
N GLU A 89 14.65 1.34 -5.45
CA GLU A 89 15.37 1.12 -6.71
C GLU A 89 15.09 -0.27 -7.29
N ARG A 90 14.97 -1.31 -6.45
CA ARG A 90 14.65 -2.66 -6.90
C ARG A 90 13.23 -2.77 -7.46
N PHE A 91 12.23 -2.20 -6.78
CA PHE A 91 10.85 -2.25 -7.23
C PHE A 91 10.66 -1.53 -8.57
N ARG A 92 11.18 -0.31 -8.69
CA ARG A 92 11.06 0.48 -9.93
C ARG A 92 11.80 -0.16 -11.09
N ARG A 93 12.99 -0.70 -10.86
CA ARG A 93 13.74 -1.42 -11.90
C ARG A 93 12.99 -2.67 -12.36
N TYR A 94 12.52 -3.50 -11.43
CA TYR A 94 11.82 -4.74 -11.78
C TYR A 94 10.54 -4.45 -12.58
N ALA A 95 9.76 -3.45 -12.16
CA ALA A 95 8.60 -2.98 -12.90
C ALA A 95 8.95 -2.56 -14.33
N ALA A 96 10.02 -1.76 -14.49
CA ALA A 96 10.42 -1.29 -15.82
C ALA A 96 10.93 -2.43 -16.71
N GLU A 97 11.79 -3.30 -16.20
CA GLU A 97 12.27 -4.50 -16.92
C GLU A 97 11.10 -5.40 -17.36
N SER A 98 10.02 -5.45 -16.59
CA SER A 98 8.87 -6.34 -16.87
C SER A 98 7.87 -5.73 -17.84
N LEU A 99 7.70 -4.40 -17.85
CA LEU A 99 6.54 -3.74 -18.47
C LEU A 99 6.89 -2.74 -19.58
N THR A 100 8.18 -2.42 -19.80
CA THR A 100 8.58 -1.41 -20.82
C THR A 100 8.13 -1.77 -22.23
N ASP A 101 8.20 -3.06 -22.60
CA ASP A 101 7.78 -3.51 -23.93
C ASP A 101 6.28 -3.22 -24.16
N GLU A 102 5.44 -3.53 -23.17
CA GLU A 102 3.99 -3.26 -23.21
C GLU A 102 3.69 -1.75 -23.28
N VAL A 103 4.43 -0.91 -22.52
CA VAL A 103 4.31 0.56 -22.65
C VAL A 103 4.62 1.02 -24.07
N ASN A 104 5.68 0.48 -24.69
CA ASN A 104 6.09 0.85 -26.03
C ASN A 104 5.13 0.35 -27.11
N GLU A 105 4.48 -0.80 -26.90
CA GLU A 105 3.41 -1.30 -27.76
C GLU A 105 2.22 -0.33 -27.72
N TRP A 106 1.75 0.06 -26.52
CA TRP A 106 0.66 1.02 -26.37
C TRP A 106 0.96 2.38 -27.01
N GLN A 107 2.20 2.88 -26.88
CA GLN A 107 2.59 4.14 -27.51
C GLN A 107 2.57 4.08 -29.03
N GLN A 108 2.90 2.94 -29.63
CA GLN A 108 2.84 2.78 -31.08
C GLN A 108 1.39 2.72 -31.58
N GLU A 109 0.52 2.05 -30.83
CA GLU A 109 -0.91 1.93 -31.17
C GLU A 109 -1.64 3.28 -31.06
N ASP A 110 -1.38 4.06 -30.00
CA ASP A 110 -2.11 5.30 -29.71
C ASP A 110 -1.39 6.58 -30.19
N GLY A 111 -0.05 6.58 -30.21
CA GLY A 111 0.78 7.77 -30.48
C GLY A 111 1.31 7.91 -31.91
N GLY A 112 1.19 6.86 -32.72
CA GLY A 112 1.65 6.82 -34.13
C GLY A 112 3.13 6.49 -34.30
N GLU A 113 3.54 6.20 -35.55
CA GLU A 113 4.86 5.62 -35.91
C GLU A 113 6.09 6.49 -35.60
N ASP A 114 5.92 7.77 -35.24
CA ASP A 114 7.01 8.72 -34.98
C ASP A 114 7.38 8.84 -33.48
N MET A 115 6.75 8.06 -32.60
CA MET A 115 7.05 8.08 -31.16
C MET A 115 8.39 7.41 -30.85
N VAL A 116 9.19 8.05 -30.00
CA VAL A 116 10.46 7.50 -29.53
C VAL A 116 10.18 6.46 -28.44
N PRO A 117 10.65 5.21 -28.58
CA PRO A 117 10.46 4.19 -27.55
C PRO A 117 11.06 4.62 -26.20
N VAL A 118 10.29 4.39 -25.14
CA VAL A 118 10.73 4.56 -23.76
C VAL A 118 11.74 3.47 -23.42
N THR A 119 12.84 3.85 -22.75
CA THR A 119 13.81 2.90 -22.23
C THR A 119 13.41 2.45 -20.83
N GLU A 120 13.83 1.25 -20.42
CA GLU A 120 13.59 0.76 -19.04
C GLU A 120 14.14 1.74 -17.98
N ALA A 121 15.27 2.38 -18.26
CA ALA A 121 15.87 3.36 -17.34
C ALA A 121 15.00 4.61 -17.19
N ASP A 122 14.47 5.13 -18.29
CA ASP A 122 13.57 6.29 -18.28
C ASP A 122 12.25 5.92 -17.60
N PHE A 123 11.72 4.73 -17.89
CA PHE A 123 10.49 4.26 -17.26
C PHE A 123 10.66 4.09 -15.74
N ALA A 124 11.71 3.40 -15.29
CA ALA A 124 12.02 3.24 -13.86
C ALA A 124 12.22 4.59 -13.16
N ALA A 125 12.81 5.58 -13.83
CA ALA A 125 12.99 6.93 -13.28
C ALA A 125 11.67 7.71 -13.18
N GLY A 126 10.71 7.45 -14.06
CA GLY A 126 9.38 8.06 -14.05
C GLY A 126 8.38 7.43 -13.07
N LEU A 127 8.68 6.23 -12.54
CA LEU A 127 7.85 5.58 -11.52
C LEU A 127 8.08 6.20 -10.13
N GLY A 128 6.99 6.47 -9.42
CA GLY A 128 7.00 6.86 -8.02
C GLY A 128 6.11 5.95 -7.17
N ILE A 129 6.68 5.36 -6.11
CA ILE A 129 5.92 4.57 -5.14
C ILE A 129 4.96 5.49 -4.39
N SER A 130 3.67 5.16 -4.44
CA SER A 130 2.60 5.98 -3.86
C SER A 130 1.83 5.27 -2.77
N GLU A 131 1.82 3.93 -2.79
CA GLU A 131 1.08 3.12 -1.84
C GLU A 131 1.70 1.73 -1.63
N LEU A 132 1.58 1.22 -0.41
CA LEU A 132 2.01 -0.12 0.01
C LEU A 132 0.90 -0.82 0.78
N VAL A 133 0.71 -2.11 0.53
CA VAL A 133 -0.09 -3.01 1.36
C VAL A 133 0.84 -4.10 1.88
N ILE A 134 0.84 -4.33 3.20
CA ILE A 134 1.78 -5.27 3.84
C ILE A 134 1.02 -6.28 4.69
N THR A 135 1.29 -7.56 4.46
CA THR A 135 0.70 -8.69 5.19
C THR A 135 1.59 -9.14 6.36
N PRO A 136 1.05 -9.91 7.32
CA PRO A 136 1.81 -10.42 8.46
C PRO A 136 2.84 -11.48 8.07
N ASP A 137 2.68 -12.09 6.90
CA ASP A 137 3.53 -13.17 6.38
C ASP A 137 4.70 -12.62 5.54
N GLY A 138 4.77 -11.30 5.40
CA GLY A 138 5.89 -10.60 4.75
C GLY A 138 5.61 -10.19 3.32
N ASP A 139 4.40 -10.43 2.81
CA ASP A 139 4.02 -10.01 1.47
C ASP A 139 3.78 -8.50 1.45
N ILE A 140 4.18 -7.90 0.34
CA ILE A 140 4.19 -6.47 0.08
C ILE A 140 3.65 -6.28 -1.33
N THR A 141 2.53 -5.59 -1.46
CA THR A 141 2.01 -5.12 -2.74
C THR A 141 2.29 -3.63 -2.84
N ILE A 142 2.97 -3.22 -3.91
CA ILE A 142 3.46 -1.86 -4.14
C ILE A 142 2.73 -1.26 -5.33
N PHE A 143 2.18 -0.05 -5.17
CA PHE A 143 1.53 0.69 -6.25
C PHE A 143 2.36 1.92 -6.64
N ASN A 144 2.87 1.88 -7.87
CA ASN A 144 3.66 2.93 -8.49
C ASN A 144 2.79 3.73 -9.45
N LYS A 145 2.89 5.05 -9.35
CA LYS A 145 2.32 5.96 -10.34
C LYS A 145 3.41 6.41 -11.30
N GLY A 146 3.09 6.39 -12.58
CA GLY A 146 3.86 7.06 -13.61
C GLY A 146 3.48 8.53 -13.69
N ASP A 147 4.37 9.32 -14.26
CA ASP A 147 4.14 10.74 -14.52
C ASP A 147 3.11 10.99 -15.63
N HIS A 148 3.34 10.43 -16.81
CA HIS A 148 2.53 10.61 -18.02
C HIS A 148 2.57 9.38 -18.95
N MET A 149 3.54 8.48 -18.75
CA MET A 149 3.75 7.30 -19.61
C MET A 149 2.71 6.18 -19.41
N LEU A 150 1.86 6.26 -18.39
CA LEU A 150 0.95 5.18 -17.99
C LEU A 150 -0.54 5.48 -18.17
N TRP A 151 -0.88 6.62 -18.77
CA TRP A 151 -2.28 7.07 -18.92
C TRP A 151 -3.06 7.01 -17.59
N GLU A 152 -4.11 6.18 -17.52
CA GLU A 152 -4.93 5.97 -16.33
C GLU A 152 -4.49 4.76 -15.48
N HIS A 153 -3.51 3.98 -15.96
CA HIS A 153 -3.02 2.79 -15.29
C HIS A 153 -2.00 3.12 -14.19
N THR A 154 -1.97 2.26 -13.19
CA THR A 154 -0.98 2.20 -12.11
C THR A 154 -0.16 0.93 -12.30
N VAL A 155 1.10 0.91 -11.85
CA VAL A 155 1.89 -0.32 -11.84
C VAL A 155 1.84 -0.94 -10.45
N GLU A 156 1.36 -2.17 -10.37
CA GLU A 156 1.38 -3.01 -9.18
C GLU A 156 2.62 -3.91 -9.22
N VAL A 157 3.36 -4.00 -8.12
CA VAL A 157 4.51 -4.90 -7.95
C VAL A 157 4.26 -5.73 -6.70
N ASP A 158 4.37 -7.04 -6.83
CA ASP A 158 4.25 -7.97 -5.71
C ASP A 158 5.64 -8.45 -5.27
N ALA A 159 5.83 -8.49 -3.96
CA ALA A 159 7.06 -8.94 -3.34
C ALA A 159 6.81 -9.58 -1.98
N ASN A 160 7.79 -10.35 -1.51
CA ASN A 160 7.90 -10.73 -0.11
C ASN A 160 9.22 -10.22 0.46
N ILE A 161 9.21 -9.76 1.71
CA ILE A 161 10.40 -9.20 2.37
C ILE A 161 11.59 -10.17 2.42
N SER A 162 11.32 -11.48 2.47
CA SER A 162 12.33 -12.54 2.51
C SER A 162 12.66 -13.09 1.13
N ASP A 163 11.65 -13.31 0.29
CA ASP A 163 11.82 -14.02 -0.99
C ASP A 163 12.12 -13.08 -2.17
N GLY A 164 11.93 -11.77 -2.00
CA GLY A 164 12.15 -10.76 -3.04
C GLY A 164 10.91 -10.48 -3.89
N ILE A 165 11.13 -9.87 -5.05
CA ILE A 165 10.06 -9.44 -5.97
C ILE A 165 9.63 -10.64 -6.80
N SER A 166 8.32 -10.83 -6.96
CA SER A 166 7.74 -11.98 -7.66
C SER A 166 7.00 -11.60 -8.94
N ASP A 167 6.37 -10.43 -9.00
CA ASP A 167 5.57 -10.05 -10.15
C ASP A 167 5.43 -8.53 -10.31
N ALA A 168 5.11 -8.09 -11.53
CA ALA A 168 4.76 -6.71 -11.84
C ALA A 168 3.72 -6.67 -12.97
N MET A 169 2.70 -5.85 -12.80
CA MET A 169 1.57 -5.77 -13.73
C MET A 169 0.94 -4.38 -13.74
N PHE A 170 0.24 -4.06 -14.82
CA PHE A 170 -0.65 -2.90 -14.85
C PHE A 170 -1.96 -3.19 -14.11
N THR A 171 -2.44 -2.19 -13.38
CA THR A 171 -3.72 -2.22 -12.66
C THR A 171 -4.44 -0.89 -12.85
N GLY A 172 -5.77 -0.93 -13.01
CA GLY A 172 -6.57 0.25 -13.36
C GLY A 172 -7.70 -0.10 -14.31
#